data_AF-Q8PSS2-F1
#
_entry.id   AF-Q8PSS2-F1
#
_cell.length_a   1.000
_cell.length_b   1.000
_cell.length_c   1.000
_cell.angle_alpha   90.00
_cell.angle_beta   90.00
_cell.angle_gamma   90.00
#
_symmetry.space_group_name_H-M   'P 1'
#
loop_
_entity.id
_entity.type
_entity.pdbx_description
1 polymer ?
#
loop_
_entity_poly.entity_id
_entity_poly.type
_entity_poly.pdbx_seq_one_letter_code
_entity_poly.pdbx_strand_id
1 'polypeptide(L)'
;MTWYAIDAIDRAFSRTKKALLEPFDFWKWVKLAIIVFFVGGLGSSYGGQGTNYNMGSEDWGSDVPAIVPGDVPASPYDISWTGLGYVQSIDPLIIIAAAIILLILFVIVFSYISSVMEFVFVESLVKNEVKLRAYFKKFMGKGFNLLLIRLAIGLLFFIIFVLSLLPFVSIFVTESPDFSVPALVGGILWIFGVIILLALVGAVINSFLSLAIPVSIYRETGILTSFNMVYRNFRKNWQEILVYWLIRFLLGIGVGFLALILFIVLFLVLIIVSLVIDGIAYYILSTFVSEPLIWIILALFVLAEILFTFALLMMLSVPFAVFLKYHLLTFLEKWFDGLNIPFFDKPAGEPGTGQGEIGTGLSSSEQNLPEQNSSEQNSSEQNSSEQNSSEQNSSERYSPENEMPESPRPGSDNSNGSDGSETSASRDF
;
A
#
# COMPACT_ATOMS: atom_id res chain seq x y z
N MET A 1 -29.99 16.05 18.09
CA MET A 1 -28.71 15.33 18.29
C MET A 1 -28.15 15.02 16.91
N THR A 2 -26.90 15.39 16.63
CA THR A 2 -26.22 15.08 15.36
C THR A 2 -25.27 13.92 15.56
N TRP A 3 -25.38 12.88 14.72
CA TRP A 3 -24.52 11.70 14.76
C TRP A 3 -23.04 12.09 14.53
N TYR A 4 -22.09 11.43 15.20
CA TYR A 4 -20.68 11.83 15.15
C TYR A 4 -20.09 11.81 13.74
N ALA A 5 -20.53 10.84 12.93
CA ALA A 5 -20.12 10.73 11.53
C ALA A 5 -20.65 11.87 10.63
N ILE A 6 -21.73 12.57 10.98
CA ILE A 6 -22.22 13.74 10.22
C ILE A 6 -21.35 14.96 10.53
N ASP A 7 -21.13 15.28 11.82
CA ASP A 7 -20.27 16.40 12.24
C ASP A 7 -18.79 16.23 11.79
N ALA A 8 -18.35 14.98 11.60
CA ALA A 8 -17.05 14.66 11.02
C ALA A 8 -16.90 15.08 9.55
N ILE A 9 -17.97 15.35 8.79
CA ILE A 9 -17.91 15.73 7.36
C ILE A 9 -17.29 17.12 7.19
N ASP A 10 -17.87 18.14 7.83
CA ASP A 10 -17.43 19.54 7.69
C ASP A 10 -16.00 19.73 8.23
N ARG A 11 -15.71 19.08 9.37
CA ARG A 11 -14.35 19.01 9.94
C ARG A 11 -13.37 18.35 8.98
N ALA A 12 -13.74 17.24 8.33
CA ALA A 12 -12.87 16.57 7.36
C ALA A 12 -12.65 17.40 6.08
N PHE A 13 -13.67 18.11 5.60
CA PHE A 13 -13.54 19.03 4.47
C PHE A 13 -12.58 20.19 4.80
N SER A 14 -12.78 20.83 5.96
CA SER A 14 -11.89 21.89 6.47
C SER A 14 -10.44 21.40 6.64
N ARG A 15 -10.25 20.24 7.30
CA ARG A 15 -8.93 19.58 7.45
C ARG A 15 -8.29 19.29 6.10
N THR A 16 -9.05 18.81 5.10
CA THR A 16 -8.55 18.55 3.74
C THR A 16 -8.10 19.82 3.04
N LYS A 17 -8.94 20.88 3.05
CA LYS A 17 -8.63 22.18 2.45
C LYS A 17 -7.34 22.74 3.06
N LYS A 18 -7.27 22.81 4.39
CA LYS A 18 -6.13 23.36 5.13
C LYS A 18 -4.85 22.53 4.91
N ALA A 19 -4.97 21.20 4.87
CA ALA A 19 -3.80 20.33 4.67
C ALA A 19 -3.24 20.37 3.24
N LEU A 20 -4.07 20.55 2.21
CA LEU A 20 -3.64 20.46 0.80
C LEU A 20 -3.43 21.80 0.11
N LEU A 21 -4.09 22.87 0.55
CA LEU A 21 -4.10 24.17 -0.14
C LEU A 21 -3.51 25.33 0.70
N GLU A 22 -3.33 25.16 2.01
CA GLU A 22 -2.96 26.26 2.94
C GLU A 22 -1.77 25.89 3.86
N PRO A 23 -0.51 26.02 3.39
CA PRO A 23 -0.09 26.43 2.05
C PRO A 23 -0.10 25.27 1.04
N PHE A 24 -0.23 25.61 -0.25
CA PHE A 24 -0.04 24.66 -1.34
C PHE A 24 1.45 24.31 -1.49
N ASP A 25 1.79 23.02 -1.32
CA ASP A 25 3.12 22.46 -1.56
C ASP A 25 3.01 21.33 -2.59
N PHE A 26 3.57 21.54 -3.78
CA PHE A 26 3.59 20.56 -4.86
C PHE A 26 4.34 19.27 -4.46
N TRP A 27 5.44 19.37 -3.72
CA TRP A 27 6.19 18.21 -3.25
C TRP A 27 5.44 17.44 -2.17
N LYS A 28 4.63 18.12 -1.35
CA LYS A 28 3.68 17.47 -0.43
C LYS A 28 2.60 16.71 -1.21
N TRP A 29 2.03 17.32 -2.25
CA TRP A 29 1.08 16.65 -3.15
C TRP A 29 1.69 15.42 -3.82
N VAL A 30 2.87 15.51 -4.42
CA VAL A 30 3.55 14.35 -5.05
C VAL A 30 3.84 13.23 -4.05
N LYS A 31 4.34 13.56 -2.85
CA LYS A 31 4.58 12.54 -1.81
C LYS A 31 3.26 11.90 -1.32
N LEU A 32 2.19 12.69 -1.19
CA LEU A 32 0.85 12.17 -0.87
C LEU A 32 0.30 11.32 -2.02
N ALA A 33 0.49 11.69 -3.28
CA ALA A 33 0.08 10.92 -4.45
C ALA A 33 0.73 9.52 -4.45
N ILE A 34 2.04 9.45 -4.15
CA ILE A 34 2.76 8.18 -3.96
C ILE A 34 2.19 7.37 -2.78
N ILE A 35 1.90 8.00 -1.64
CA ILE A 35 1.26 7.30 -0.49
C ILE A 35 -0.11 6.76 -0.88
N VAL A 36 -0.94 7.61 -1.47
CA VAL A 36 -2.32 7.35 -1.85
C VAL A 36 -2.40 6.24 -2.90
N PHE A 37 -1.47 6.20 -3.86
CA PHE A 37 -1.31 5.09 -4.80
C PHE A 37 -1.07 3.75 -4.11
N PHE A 38 -0.10 3.66 -3.18
CA PHE A 38 0.14 2.41 -2.46
C PHE A 38 -0.98 2.04 -1.48
N VAL A 39 -1.72 3.03 -0.94
CA VAL A 39 -2.86 2.81 -0.03
C VAL A 39 -4.14 2.38 -0.75
N GLY A 40 -4.41 2.91 -1.94
CA GLY A 40 -5.53 2.47 -2.80
C GLY A 40 -5.19 1.21 -3.61
N GLY A 41 -3.94 1.05 -4.04
CA GLY A 41 -3.49 -0.01 -4.93
C GLY A 41 -4.10 0.06 -6.33
N LEU A 42 -3.60 -0.79 -7.24
CA LEU A 42 -4.01 -0.88 -8.65
C LEU A 42 -5.40 -1.52 -8.85
N GLY A 43 -6.32 -1.41 -7.88
CA GLY A 43 -7.62 -2.08 -7.93
C GLY A 43 -8.65 -1.72 -6.85
N SER A 44 -8.34 -0.85 -5.88
CA SER A 44 -9.31 -0.39 -4.86
C SER A 44 -9.77 1.04 -5.14
N SER A 45 -10.59 1.20 -6.18
CA SER A 45 -11.23 2.47 -6.52
C SER A 45 -12.03 3.04 -5.35
N TYR A 46 -11.99 4.37 -5.17
CA TYR A 46 -12.60 5.06 -4.03
C TYR A 46 -14.11 4.80 -3.93
N GLY A 47 -14.51 3.95 -2.98
CA GLY A 47 -15.91 3.65 -2.68
C GLY A 47 -16.47 2.38 -3.32
N GLY A 48 -15.72 1.65 -4.14
CA GLY A 48 -16.21 0.46 -4.87
C GLY A 48 -15.30 -0.76 -4.75
N GLN A 49 -15.89 -1.92 -4.44
CA GLN A 49 -15.20 -3.21 -4.45
C GLN A 49 -15.18 -3.77 -5.88
N GLY A 50 -14.01 -3.82 -6.52
CA GLY A 50 -13.74 -4.71 -7.66
C GLY A 50 -14.61 -4.54 -8.92
N THR A 51 -14.53 -3.39 -9.60
CA THR A 51 -14.76 -3.36 -11.05
C THR A 51 -13.40 -3.51 -11.76
N ASN A 52 -13.06 -4.74 -12.14
CA ASN A 52 -12.01 -4.97 -13.13
C ASN A 52 -12.45 -4.29 -14.43
N TYR A 53 -11.67 -3.32 -14.91
CA TYR A 53 -11.74 -2.92 -16.31
C TYR A 53 -11.11 -4.06 -17.13
N ASN A 54 -11.91 -5.08 -17.42
CA ASN A 54 -11.59 -6.02 -18.48
C ASN A 54 -11.58 -5.21 -19.78
N MET A 55 -10.39 -4.93 -20.32
CA MET A 55 -10.28 -4.30 -21.63
C MET A 55 -10.68 -5.35 -22.66
N GLY A 56 -11.94 -5.32 -23.06
CA GLY A 56 -12.56 -6.35 -23.88
C GLY A 56 -11.78 -6.57 -25.16
N SER A 57 -11.26 -7.78 -25.35
CA SER A 57 -10.57 -8.21 -26.56
C SER A 57 -11.56 -8.52 -27.69
N GLU A 58 -12.54 -7.64 -27.90
CA GLU A 58 -13.73 -7.85 -28.74
C GLU A 58 -13.59 -7.23 -30.14
N ASP A 59 -12.43 -6.64 -30.45
CA ASP A 59 -12.10 -6.02 -31.74
C ASP A 59 -10.80 -6.58 -32.36
N TRP A 60 -10.45 -7.84 -32.03
CA TRP A 60 -9.48 -8.63 -32.81
C TRP A 60 -10.26 -9.47 -33.81
N GLY A 61 -10.39 -8.94 -35.03
CA GLY A 61 -11.17 -9.55 -36.12
C GLY A 61 -10.78 -11.01 -36.40
N SER A 62 -11.79 -11.88 -36.48
CA SER A 62 -11.63 -13.34 -36.51
C SER A 62 -11.28 -13.89 -37.89
N ASP A 63 -10.17 -13.44 -38.49
CA ASP A 63 -9.60 -13.98 -39.74
C ASP A 63 -8.32 -14.80 -39.46
N VAL A 64 -8.42 -15.76 -38.54
CA VAL A 64 -7.34 -16.72 -38.25
C VAL A 64 -7.60 -18.02 -39.00
N PRO A 65 -6.75 -18.44 -39.95
CA PRO A 65 -6.89 -19.73 -40.62
C PRO A 65 -6.82 -20.90 -39.63
N ALA A 66 -7.63 -21.93 -39.84
CA ALA A 66 -7.64 -23.10 -38.96
C ALA A 66 -6.28 -23.83 -39.01
N ILE A 67 -5.54 -23.77 -37.91
CA ILE A 67 -4.20 -24.36 -37.79
C ILE A 67 -4.33 -25.89 -37.74
N VAL A 68 -3.88 -26.56 -38.80
CA VAL A 68 -3.64 -28.00 -38.80
C VAL A 68 -2.35 -28.28 -38.03
N PRO A 69 -2.33 -29.15 -37.00
CA PRO A 69 -1.10 -29.46 -36.26
C PRO A 69 -0.09 -30.21 -37.15
N GLY A 70 0.91 -29.49 -37.67
CA GLY A 70 2.01 -30.07 -38.45
C GLY A 70 2.82 -29.04 -39.23
N ASP A 71 2.16 -28.09 -39.89
CA ASP A 71 2.80 -27.09 -40.75
C ASP A 71 2.93 -25.72 -40.08
N VAL A 72 4.14 -25.18 -40.06
CA VAL A 72 4.42 -23.76 -39.77
C VAL A 72 4.69 -23.02 -41.08
N PRO A 73 3.79 -22.11 -41.52
CA PRO A 73 4.06 -21.24 -42.66
C PRO A 73 5.23 -20.30 -42.35
N ALA A 74 6.21 -20.22 -43.24
CA ALA A 74 7.30 -19.24 -43.11
C ALA A 74 6.74 -17.82 -43.24
N SER A 75 6.82 -17.04 -42.16
CA SER A 75 6.44 -15.62 -42.16
C SER A 75 7.46 -14.81 -42.96
N PRO A 76 7.06 -13.85 -43.83
CA PRO A 76 7.98 -12.91 -44.45
C PRO A 76 8.74 -12.00 -43.45
N TYR A 77 8.33 -12.01 -42.18
CA TYR A 77 8.96 -11.26 -41.09
C TYR A 77 9.58 -12.21 -40.07
N ASP A 78 10.68 -12.87 -40.46
CA ASP A 78 11.60 -13.55 -39.55
C ASP A 78 12.34 -12.53 -38.66
N ILE A 79 11.63 -11.98 -37.67
CA ILE A 79 12.23 -11.22 -36.56
C ILE A 79 12.98 -12.22 -35.69
N SER A 80 14.19 -12.57 -36.13
CA SER A 80 15.09 -13.50 -35.45
C SER A 80 15.61 -12.83 -34.17
N TRP A 81 14.84 -12.98 -33.09
CA TRP A 81 15.09 -12.38 -31.79
C TRP A 81 16.25 -13.10 -31.07
N THR A 82 17.47 -12.85 -31.56
CA THR A 82 18.71 -13.57 -31.21
C THR A 82 19.08 -13.57 -29.73
N GLY A 83 18.42 -12.75 -28.90
CA GLY A 83 18.56 -12.78 -27.44
C GLY A 83 17.82 -13.92 -26.72
N LEU A 84 16.88 -14.63 -27.36
CA LEU A 84 16.06 -15.67 -26.70
C LEU A 84 16.40 -17.13 -27.12
N GLY A 85 17.40 -17.33 -27.98
CA GLY A 85 17.80 -18.68 -28.43
C GLY A 85 18.21 -19.64 -27.30
N TYR A 86 18.67 -19.12 -26.16
CA TYR A 86 19.03 -19.91 -24.97
C TYR A 86 17.84 -20.49 -24.19
N VAL A 87 16.59 -20.13 -24.53
CA VAL A 87 15.39 -20.53 -23.78
C VAL A 87 14.78 -21.85 -24.28
N GLN A 88 15.11 -22.31 -25.51
CA GLN A 88 14.52 -23.51 -26.11
C GLN A 88 14.88 -24.84 -25.41
N SER A 89 15.80 -24.84 -24.45
CA SER A 89 16.18 -26.02 -23.65
C SER A 89 15.48 -26.10 -22.28
N ILE A 90 14.55 -25.18 -21.99
CA ILE A 90 13.85 -25.10 -20.69
C ILE A 90 12.41 -25.57 -20.86
N ASP A 91 11.97 -26.54 -20.06
CA ASP A 91 10.58 -26.98 -20.04
C ASP A 91 9.62 -25.78 -19.85
N PRO A 92 8.57 -25.62 -20.67
CA PRO A 92 7.62 -24.52 -20.53
C PRO A 92 6.99 -24.42 -19.14
N LEU A 93 6.84 -25.56 -18.44
CA LEU A 93 6.36 -25.61 -17.05
C LEU A 93 7.30 -24.86 -16.07
N ILE A 94 8.61 -24.89 -16.30
CA ILE A 94 9.59 -24.18 -15.45
C ILE A 94 9.47 -22.67 -15.66
N ILE A 95 9.28 -22.23 -16.92
CA ILE A 95 9.07 -20.82 -17.26
C ILE A 95 7.76 -20.30 -16.61
N ILE A 96 6.67 -21.07 -16.73
CA ILE A 96 5.38 -20.74 -16.11
C ILE A 96 5.49 -20.72 -14.58
N ALA A 97 6.14 -21.71 -13.97
CA ALA A 97 6.35 -21.75 -12.51
C ALA A 97 7.19 -20.57 -12.02
N ALA A 98 8.28 -20.22 -12.72
CA ALA A 98 9.11 -19.07 -12.39
C ALA A 98 8.33 -17.74 -12.51
N ALA A 99 7.51 -17.58 -13.56
CA ALA A 99 6.65 -16.41 -13.74
C ALA A 99 5.59 -16.29 -12.62
N ILE A 100 4.97 -17.41 -12.21
CA ILE A 100 4.02 -17.45 -11.09
C ILE A 100 4.71 -17.09 -9.77
N ILE A 101 5.89 -17.64 -9.49
CA ILE A 101 6.67 -17.32 -8.27
C ILE A 101 7.05 -15.84 -8.25
N LEU A 102 7.50 -15.27 -9.39
CA LEU A 102 7.84 -13.86 -9.51
C LEU A 102 6.61 -12.95 -9.32
N LEU A 103 5.45 -13.33 -9.86
CA LEU A 103 4.19 -12.62 -9.68
C LEU A 103 3.71 -12.67 -8.21
N ILE A 104 3.79 -13.83 -7.56
CA ILE A 104 3.47 -13.97 -6.13
C ILE A 104 4.40 -13.10 -5.27
N LEU A 105 5.71 -13.12 -5.55
CA LEU A 105 6.69 -12.27 -4.85
C LEU A 105 6.37 -10.78 -5.05
N PHE A 106 6.05 -10.36 -6.28
CA PHE A 106 5.66 -8.98 -6.58
C PHE A 106 4.39 -8.57 -5.81
N VAL A 107 3.36 -9.42 -5.79
CA VAL A 107 2.12 -9.16 -5.03
C VAL A 107 2.39 -9.07 -3.52
N ILE A 108 3.24 -9.94 -2.95
CA ILE A 108 3.61 -9.89 -1.53
C ILE A 108 4.38 -8.60 -1.21
N VAL A 109 5.34 -8.20 -2.05
CA VAL A 109 6.12 -6.96 -1.87
C VAL A 109 5.21 -5.73 -2.00
N PHE A 110 4.31 -5.70 -2.99
CA PHE A 110 3.35 -4.61 -3.17
C PHE A 110 2.36 -4.51 -2.00
N SER A 111 1.86 -5.65 -1.51
CA SER A 111 0.99 -5.73 -0.34
C SER A 111 1.71 -5.30 0.95
N TYR A 112 3.01 -5.60 1.10
CA TYR A 112 3.82 -5.12 2.22
C TYR A 112 3.96 -3.59 2.20
N ILE A 113 4.37 -2.99 1.08
CA ILE A 113 4.50 -1.53 1.01
C ILE A 113 3.14 -0.85 1.21
N SER A 114 2.06 -1.33 0.58
CA SER A 114 0.69 -0.87 0.84
C SER A 114 0.36 -0.88 2.35
N SER A 115 0.63 -2.00 3.02
CA SER A 115 0.37 -2.19 4.44
C SER A 115 1.18 -1.27 5.35
N VAL A 116 2.41 -0.91 5.00
CA VAL A 116 3.19 0.10 5.75
C VAL A 116 2.71 1.52 5.43
N MET A 117 2.38 1.81 4.16
CA MET A 117 2.03 3.16 3.70
C MET A 117 0.70 3.66 4.28
N GLU A 118 -0.21 2.78 4.72
CA GLU A 118 -1.41 3.21 5.47
C GLU A 118 -1.10 3.88 6.82
N PHE A 119 -0.02 3.47 7.51
CA PHE A 119 0.44 4.12 8.74
C PHE A 119 1.14 5.45 8.42
N VAL A 120 1.96 5.45 7.37
CA VAL A 120 2.61 6.67 6.84
C VAL A 120 1.55 7.71 6.49
N PHE A 121 0.44 7.30 5.88
CA PHE A 121 -0.67 8.18 5.52
C PHE A 121 -1.33 8.82 6.76
N VAL A 122 -1.67 8.02 7.78
CA VAL A 122 -2.27 8.55 9.02
C VAL A 122 -1.34 9.53 9.72
N GLU A 123 -0.08 9.17 9.94
CA GLU A 123 0.91 10.04 10.59
C GLU A 123 1.12 11.35 9.81
N SER A 124 1.19 11.26 8.47
CA SER A 124 1.34 12.43 7.60
C SER A 124 0.14 13.37 7.58
N LEU A 125 -1.10 12.85 7.68
CA LEU A 125 -2.29 13.68 7.73
C LEU A 125 -2.50 14.32 9.11
N VAL A 126 -2.22 13.60 10.19
CA VAL A 126 -2.37 14.13 11.56
C VAL A 126 -1.33 15.22 11.84
N LYS A 127 -0.07 15.01 11.42
CA LYS A 127 1.02 15.99 11.61
C LYS A 127 1.15 17.04 10.51
N ASN A 128 0.41 16.90 9.41
CA ASN A 128 0.47 17.75 8.22
C ASN A 128 1.83 17.76 7.48
N GLU A 129 2.78 16.90 7.87
CA GLU A 129 4.13 16.75 7.32
C GLU A 129 4.29 15.42 6.56
N VAL A 130 5.01 15.41 5.44
CA VAL A 130 5.20 14.18 4.64
C VAL A 130 6.66 13.74 4.59
N LYS A 131 7.05 12.94 5.59
CA LYS A 131 8.44 12.47 5.82
C LYS A 131 8.61 10.98 5.45
N LEU A 132 8.31 10.64 4.18
CA LEU A 132 8.25 9.27 3.63
C LEU A 132 9.28 8.29 4.23
N ARG A 133 10.58 8.53 4.02
CA ARG A 133 11.66 7.60 4.44
C ARG A 133 11.71 7.37 5.96
N ALA A 134 11.37 8.39 6.76
CA ALA A 134 11.39 8.31 8.22
C ALA A 134 10.15 7.58 8.75
N TYR A 135 8.96 7.92 8.26
CA TYR A 135 7.71 7.27 8.66
C TYR A 135 7.65 5.83 8.17
N PHE A 136 8.13 5.53 6.96
CA PHE A 136 8.22 4.15 6.46
C PHE A 136 9.09 3.29 7.37
N LYS A 137 10.31 3.74 7.71
CA LYS A 137 11.18 3.07 8.70
C LYS A 137 10.50 2.90 10.06
N LYS A 138 9.84 3.93 10.59
CA LYS A 138 9.10 3.88 11.86
C LYS A 138 8.00 2.82 11.86
N PHE A 139 7.32 2.61 10.72
CA PHE A 139 6.13 1.76 10.65
C PHE A 139 6.33 0.40 9.97
N MET A 140 7.52 0.06 9.44
CA MET A 140 7.82 -1.27 8.85
C MET A 140 7.29 -2.43 9.71
N GLY A 141 7.62 -2.46 11.00
CA GLY A 141 7.18 -3.51 11.92
C GLY A 141 5.65 -3.54 12.16
N LYS A 142 4.97 -2.39 12.16
CA LYS A 142 3.50 -2.35 12.31
C LYS A 142 2.80 -2.74 10.99
N GLY A 143 3.34 -2.35 9.84
CA GLY A 143 2.87 -2.76 8.52
C GLY A 143 3.13 -4.24 8.19
N PHE A 144 4.22 -4.83 8.67
CA PHE A 144 4.46 -6.28 8.55
C PHE A 144 3.42 -7.09 9.34
N ASN A 145 3.09 -6.66 10.57
CA ASN A 145 2.01 -7.27 11.33
C ASN A 145 0.63 -7.08 10.66
N LEU A 146 0.37 -5.93 10.03
CA LEU A 146 -0.84 -5.71 9.23
C LEU A 146 -0.90 -6.64 8.01
N LEU A 147 0.23 -6.81 7.30
CA LEU A 147 0.37 -7.74 6.17
C LEU A 147 0.07 -9.19 6.59
N LEU A 148 0.67 -9.67 7.68
CA LEU A 148 0.44 -11.04 8.16
C LEU A 148 -1.05 -11.27 8.52
N ILE A 149 -1.69 -10.30 9.17
CA ILE A 149 -3.13 -10.37 9.49
C ILE A 149 -3.96 -10.39 8.20
N ARG A 150 -3.66 -9.53 7.22
CA ARG A 150 -4.33 -9.51 5.91
C ARG A 150 -4.14 -10.81 5.14
N LEU A 151 -2.93 -11.35 5.12
CA LEU A 151 -2.60 -12.61 4.45
C LEU A 151 -3.32 -13.79 5.10
N ALA A 152 -3.38 -13.85 6.43
CA ALA A 152 -4.13 -14.88 7.16
C ALA A 152 -5.64 -14.82 6.88
N ILE A 153 -6.23 -13.61 6.84
CA ILE A 153 -7.65 -13.41 6.49
C ILE A 153 -7.90 -13.79 5.01
N GLY A 154 -7.03 -13.36 4.10
CA GLY A 154 -7.13 -13.70 2.68
C GLY A 154 -7.00 -15.20 2.41
N LEU A 155 -6.07 -15.88 3.10
CA LEU A 155 -5.92 -17.33 3.03
C LEU A 155 -7.12 -18.07 3.62
N LEU A 156 -7.68 -17.61 4.75
CA LEU A 156 -8.93 -18.15 5.31
C LEU A 156 -10.10 -18.01 4.34
N PHE A 157 -10.22 -16.86 3.66
CA PHE A 157 -11.26 -16.62 2.66
C PHE A 157 -11.06 -17.50 1.42
N PHE A 158 -9.81 -17.65 0.95
CA PHE A 158 -9.47 -18.56 -0.15
C PHE A 158 -9.81 -20.02 0.18
N ILE A 159 -9.49 -20.47 1.41
CA ILE A 159 -9.87 -21.80 1.91
C ILE A 159 -11.40 -21.96 1.91
N ILE A 160 -12.15 -21.00 2.45
CA ILE A 160 -13.63 -21.04 2.45
C ILE A 160 -14.19 -21.08 1.02
N PHE A 161 -13.62 -20.29 0.10
CA PHE A 161 -14.02 -20.28 -1.31
C PHE A 161 -13.77 -21.65 -1.97
N VAL A 162 -12.58 -22.23 -1.82
CA VAL A 162 -12.24 -23.56 -2.36
C VAL A 162 -13.12 -24.66 -1.74
N LEU A 163 -13.39 -24.61 -0.43
CA LEU A 163 -14.35 -25.53 0.21
C LEU A 163 -15.76 -25.41 -0.38
N SER A 164 -16.17 -24.21 -0.81
CA SER A 164 -17.46 -23.98 -1.46
C SER A 164 -17.53 -24.52 -2.89
N LEU A 165 -16.40 -24.84 -3.52
CA LEU A 165 -16.32 -25.48 -4.84
C LEU A 165 -16.39 -27.01 -4.78
N LEU A 166 -16.18 -27.63 -3.61
CA LEU A 166 -16.25 -29.09 -3.42
C LEU A 166 -17.51 -29.77 -4.01
N PRO A 167 -18.76 -29.26 -3.86
CA PRO A 167 -19.94 -29.90 -4.46
C PRO A 167 -19.98 -29.84 -5.99
N PHE A 168 -19.10 -29.09 -6.65
CA PHE A 168 -18.96 -29.07 -8.11
C PHE A 168 -17.88 -30.04 -8.62
N VAL A 169 -16.95 -30.46 -7.76
CA VAL A 169 -15.89 -31.42 -8.14
C VAL A 169 -16.48 -32.74 -8.62
N SER A 170 -17.55 -33.23 -7.98
CA SER A 170 -18.27 -34.43 -8.42
C SER A 170 -18.83 -34.28 -9.85
N ILE A 171 -19.36 -33.11 -10.21
CA ILE A 171 -19.94 -32.83 -11.53
C ILE A 171 -18.89 -32.91 -12.63
N PHE A 172 -17.65 -32.47 -12.35
CA PHE A 172 -16.53 -32.58 -13.30
C PHE A 172 -15.86 -33.96 -13.34
N VAL A 173 -16.05 -34.80 -12.32
CA VAL A 173 -15.45 -36.15 -12.23
C VAL A 173 -16.38 -37.24 -12.76
N THR A 174 -17.70 -37.05 -12.73
CA THR A 174 -18.63 -37.94 -13.43
C THR A 174 -18.69 -37.60 -14.91
N GLU A 175 -18.09 -38.43 -15.77
CA GLU A 175 -18.17 -38.27 -17.23
C GLU A 175 -19.60 -38.49 -17.74
N SER A 176 -20.39 -37.42 -17.71
CA SER A 176 -21.78 -37.36 -18.16
C SER A 176 -21.95 -36.14 -19.07
N PRO A 177 -21.92 -36.30 -20.40
CA PRO A 177 -21.98 -35.18 -21.35
C PRO A 177 -23.35 -34.47 -21.38
N ASP A 178 -24.37 -34.99 -20.68
CA ASP A 178 -25.66 -34.34 -20.41
C ASP A 178 -25.51 -33.18 -19.41
N PHE A 179 -24.68 -32.18 -19.76
CA PHE A 179 -24.40 -31.01 -18.93
C PHE A 179 -25.62 -30.09 -18.89
N SER A 180 -26.57 -30.39 -18.00
CA SER A 180 -27.84 -29.66 -17.95
C SER A 180 -27.64 -28.17 -17.68
N VAL A 181 -28.18 -27.31 -18.55
CA VAL A 181 -28.11 -25.85 -18.42
C VAL A 181 -28.59 -25.34 -17.04
N PRO A 182 -29.63 -25.93 -16.39
CA PRO A 182 -30.00 -25.56 -15.02
C PRO A 182 -28.88 -25.78 -13.98
N ALA A 183 -28.03 -26.80 -14.14
CA ALA A 183 -26.90 -27.03 -13.25
C ALA A 183 -25.78 -25.99 -13.44
N LEU A 184 -25.51 -25.58 -14.69
CA LEU A 184 -24.60 -24.47 -15.00
C LEU A 184 -25.06 -23.18 -14.31
N VAL A 185 -26.32 -22.80 -14.51
CA VAL A 185 -26.91 -21.57 -13.95
C VAL A 185 -26.95 -21.62 -12.43
N GLY A 186 -27.35 -22.76 -11.85
CA GLY A 186 -27.33 -22.96 -10.40
C GLY A 186 -25.93 -22.85 -9.78
N GLY A 187 -24.91 -23.41 -10.45
CA GLY A 187 -23.52 -23.32 -10.01
C GLY A 187 -22.94 -21.90 -10.09
N ILE A 188 -23.22 -21.19 -11.18
CA ILE A 188 -22.80 -19.78 -11.33
C ILE A 188 -23.47 -18.91 -10.26
N LEU A 189 -24.76 -19.08 -10.02
CA LEU A 189 -25.48 -18.34 -8.97
C LEU A 189 -24.97 -18.66 -7.56
N TRP A 190 -24.63 -19.91 -7.27
CA TRP A 190 -24.00 -20.31 -6.01
C TRP A 190 -22.64 -19.63 -5.81
N ILE A 191 -21.73 -19.77 -6.79
CA ILE A 191 -20.38 -19.17 -6.74
C ILE A 191 -20.46 -17.65 -6.61
N PHE A 192 -21.38 -17.00 -7.35
CA PHE A 192 -21.61 -15.57 -7.27
C PHE A 192 -22.14 -15.13 -5.88
N GLY A 193 -23.10 -15.87 -5.30
CA GLY A 193 -23.59 -15.63 -3.95
C GLY A 193 -22.51 -15.80 -2.88
N VAL A 194 -21.63 -16.79 -3.02
CA VAL A 194 -20.48 -17.02 -2.14
C VAL A 194 -19.46 -15.88 -2.27
N ILE A 195 -19.14 -15.44 -3.48
CA ILE A 195 -18.25 -14.29 -3.72
C ILE A 195 -18.82 -13.02 -3.09
N ILE A 196 -20.12 -12.74 -3.23
CA ILE A 196 -20.78 -11.60 -2.60
C ILE A 196 -20.71 -11.70 -1.06
N LEU A 197 -20.96 -12.88 -0.49
CA LEU A 197 -20.89 -13.10 0.95
C LEU A 197 -19.47 -12.86 1.49
N LEU A 198 -18.45 -13.41 0.84
CA LEU A 198 -17.04 -13.20 1.21
C LEU A 198 -16.64 -11.72 1.03
N ALA A 199 -17.06 -11.07 -0.05
CA ALA A 199 -16.79 -9.64 -0.27
C ALA A 199 -17.41 -8.76 0.81
N LEU A 200 -18.66 -9.03 1.21
CA LEU A 200 -19.37 -8.29 2.27
C LEU A 200 -18.66 -8.44 3.63
N VAL A 201 -18.33 -9.68 4.03
CA VAL A 201 -17.61 -9.95 5.27
C VAL A 201 -16.20 -9.34 5.23
N GLY A 202 -15.53 -9.41 4.08
CA GLY A 202 -14.22 -8.79 3.84
C GLY A 202 -14.24 -7.27 3.97
N ALA A 203 -15.24 -6.60 3.40
CA ALA A 203 -15.42 -5.15 3.51
C ALA A 203 -15.62 -4.71 4.97
N VAL A 204 -16.42 -5.46 5.74
CA VAL A 204 -16.62 -5.23 7.18
C VAL A 204 -15.30 -5.39 7.95
N ILE A 205 -14.58 -6.50 7.77
CA ILE A 205 -13.30 -6.76 8.45
C ILE A 205 -12.24 -5.71 8.07
N ASN A 206 -12.13 -5.36 6.78
CA ASN A 206 -11.20 -4.33 6.34
C ASN A 206 -11.58 -2.93 6.87
N SER A 207 -12.87 -2.62 7.05
CA SER A 207 -13.26 -1.38 7.73
C SER A 207 -12.82 -1.39 9.20
N PHE A 208 -12.94 -2.50 9.93
CA PHE A 208 -12.43 -2.60 11.30
C PHE A 208 -10.90 -2.45 11.36
N LEU A 209 -10.16 -3.08 10.44
CA LEU A 209 -8.71 -2.88 10.31
C LEU A 209 -8.37 -1.41 10.01
N SER A 210 -9.11 -0.75 9.12
CA SER A 210 -8.88 0.66 8.77
C SER A 210 -9.06 1.64 9.95
N LEU A 211 -9.87 1.25 10.95
CA LEU A 211 -10.05 1.97 12.22
C LEU A 211 -8.99 1.55 13.26
N ALA A 212 -8.55 0.30 13.27
CA ALA A 212 -7.51 -0.19 14.17
C ALA A 212 -6.13 0.44 13.92
N ILE A 213 -5.82 0.82 12.68
CA ILE A 213 -4.53 1.46 12.30
C ILE A 213 -4.24 2.73 13.12
N PRO A 214 -5.06 3.80 13.08
CA PRO A 214 -4.84 4.98 13.93
C PRO A 214 -4.84 4.68 15.43
N VAL A 215 -5.69 3.76 15.91
CA VAL A 215 -5.65 3.33 17.33
C VAL A 215 -4.28 2.73 17.69
N SER A 216 -3.71 1.91 16.81
CA SER A 216 -2.39 1.30 17.01
C SER A 216 -1.22 2.29 16.94
N ILE A 217 -1.42 3.46 16.31
CA ILE A 217 -0.44 4.54 16.31
C ILE A 217 -0.50 5.27 17.65
N TYR A 218 -1.66 5.80 18.06
CA TYR A 218 -1.75 6.71 19.21
C TYR A 218 -1.92 6.05 20.58
N ARG A 219 -2.33 4.76 20.65
CA ARG A 219 -2.22 3.94 21.88
C ARG A 219 -0.99 3.03 21.87
N GLU A 220 -0.10 3.20 20.89
CA GLU A 220 1.14 2.44 20.63
C GLU A 220 1.07 0.91 20.53
N THR A 221 -0.07 0.28 20.84
CA THR A 221 -0.28 -1.19 20.79
C THR A 221 -0.14 -1.81 19.39
N GLY A 222 -0.08 -3.14 19.33
CA GLY A 222 -0.14 -3.91 18.09
C GLY A 222 -1.54 -3.88 17.44
N ILE A 223 -1.59 -4.17 16.14
CA ILE A 223 -2.83 -4.12 15.33
C ILE A 223 -3.91 -5.05 15.88
N LEU A 224 -3.58 -6.29 16.27
CA LEU A 224 -4.57 -7.24 16.79
C LEU A 224 -5.20 -6.76 18.11
N THR A 225 -4.39 -6.15 18.98
CA THR A 225 -4.84 -5.52 20.22
C THR A 225 -5.76 -4.34 19.92
N SER A 226 -5.38 -3.47 18.97
CA SER A 226 -6.17 -2.33 18.53
C SER A 226 -7.49 -2.75 17.86
N PHE A 227 -7.49 -3.82 17.06
CA PHE A 227 -8.69 -4.40 16.46
C PHE A 227 -9.66 -4.89 17.54
N ASN A 228 -9.17 -5.62 18.55
CA ASN A 228 -10.00 -6.05 19.68
C ASN A 228 -10.52 -4.86 20.51
N MET A 229 -9.72 -3.80 20.68
CA MET A 229 -10.18 -2.55 21.31
C MET A 229 -11.33 -1.90 20.52
N VAL A 230 -11.21 -1.77 19.19
CA VAL A 230 -12.26 -1.25 18.31
C VAL A 230 -13.50 -2.14 18.34
N TYR A 231 -13.36 -3.46 18.25
CA TYR A 231 -14.48 -4.42 18.33
C TYR A 231 -15.19 -4.41 19.69
N ARG A 232 -14.45 -4.22 20.79
CA ARG A 232 -15.04 -4.04 22.14
C ARG A 232 -15.80 -2.72 22.26
N ASN A 233 -15.38 -1.66 21.57
CA ASN A 233 -16.11 -0.39 21.52
C ASN A 233 -17.34 -0.46 20.62
N PHE A 234 -17.24 -1.14 19.46
CA PHE A 234 -18.36 -1.50 18.59
C PHE A 234 -19.50 -2.18 19.34
N ARG A 235 -19.20 -3.14 20.22
CA ARG A 235 -20.24 -3.84 21.01
C ARG A 235 -20.92 -2.97 22.07
N LYS A 236 -20.42 -1.75 22.36
CA LYS A 236 -21.13 -0.75 23.17
C LYS A 236 -21.98 0.19 22.29
N ASN A 237 -21.36 0.73 21.23
CA ASN A 237 -21.92 1.83 20.42
C ASN A 237 -22.06 1.41 18.95
N TRP A 238 -22.83 0.33 18.71
CA TRP A 238 -23.00 -0.29 17.38
C TRP A 238 -23.82 0.56 16.39
N GLN A 239 -24.58 1.54 16.88
CA GLN A 239 -25.37 2.44 16.04
C GLN A 239 -24.48 3.48 15.34
N GLU A 240 -23.59 4.16 16.08
CA GLU A 240 -22.65 5.16 15.55
C GLU A 240 -21.79 4.62 14.40
N ILE A 241 -21.32 3.39 14.53
CA ILE A 241 -20.45 2.73 13.56
C ILE A 241 -21.21 2.24 12.31
N LEU A 242 -22.49 1.86 12.44
CA LEU A 242 -23.36 1.56 11.30
C LEU A 242 -23.76 2.84 10.56
N VAL A 243 -24.06 3.92 11.29
CA VAL A 243 -24.28 5.26 10.73
C VAL A 243 -23.01 5.77 10.04
N TYR A 244 -21.82 5.55 10.60
CA TYR A 244 -20.54 5.79 9.94
C TYR A 244 -20.37 4.96 8.66
N TRP A 245 -20.71 3.67 8.64
CA TRP A 245 -20.65 2.88 7.41
C TRP A 245 -21.60 3.40 6.32
N LEU A 246 -22.83 3.76 6.69
CA LEU A 246 -23.80 4.35 5.75
C LEU A 246 -23.32 5.70 5.20
N ILE A 247 -22.80 6.58 6.07
CA ILE A 247 -22.27 7.89 5.67
C ILE A 247 -20.99 7.73 4.83
N ARG A 248 -20.08 6.82 5.20
CA ARG A 248 -18.87 6.51 4.43
C ARG A 248 -19.20 5.92 3.05
N PHE A 249 -20.27 5.14 2.94
CA PHE A 249 -20.78 4.62 1.67
C PHE A 249 -21.35 5.75 0.79
N LEU A 250 -22.19 6.62 1.36
CA LEU A 250 -22.75 7.79 0.66
C LEU A 250 -21.66 8.79 0.24
N LEU A 251 -20.68 9.08 1.11
CA LEU A 251 -19.48 9.86 0.78
C LEU A 251 -18.66 9.17 -0.31
N GLY A 252 -18.47 7.85 -0.23
CA GLY A 252 -17.78 7.06 -1.24
C GLY A 252 -18.43 7.16 -2.61
N ILE A 253 -19.77 7.12 -2.68
CA ILE A 253 -20.54 7.34 -3.91
C ILE A 253 -20.35 8.77 -4.43
N GLY A 254 -20.57 9.79 -3.60
CA GLY A 254 -20.47 11.19 -4.03
C GLY A 254 -19.05 11.58 -4.48
N VAL A 255 -18.03 11.13 -3.73
CA VAL A 255 -16.61 11.28 -4.08
C VAL A 255 -16.27 10.48 -5.34
N GLY A 256 -16.77 9.25 -5.47
CA GLY A 256 -16.55 8.38 -6.62
C GLY A 256 -17.11 8.97 -7.92
N PHE A 257 -18.34 9.49 -7.90
CA PHE A 257 -18.93 10.16 -9.06
C PHE A 257 -18.18 11.44 -9.45
N LEU A 258 -17.81 12.28 -8.47
CA LEU A 258 -17.04 13.50 -8.73
C LEU A 258 -15.64 13.18 -9.31
N ALA A 259 -14.95 12.19 -8.73
CA ALA A 259 -13.67 11.72 -9.22
C ALA A 259 -13.79 11.11 -10.62
N LEU A 260 -14.80 10.28 -10.88
CA LEU A 260 -15.06 9.68 -12.20
C LEU A 260 -15.24 10.75 -13.29
N ILE A 261 -16.05 11.78 -13.04
CA ILE A 261 -16.25 12.89 -13.99
C ILE A 261 -14.93 13.61 -14.25
N LEU A 262 -14.17 13.94 -13.20
CA LEU A 262 -12.88 14.64 -13.35
C LEU A 262 -11.82 13.78 -14.03
N PHE A 263 -11.78 12.47 -13.78
CA PHE A 263 -10.89 11.53 -14.48
C PHE A 263 -11.25 11.42 -15.96
N ILE A 264 -12.53 11.28 -16.31
CA ILE A 264 -12.98 11.22 -17.71
C ILE A 264 -12.65 12.52 -18.45
N VAL A 265 -12.93 13.69 -17.86
CA VAL A 265 -12.62 14.99 -18.46
C VAL A 265 -11.11 15.19 -18.64
N LEU A 266 -10.31 14.86 -17.62
CA LEU A 266 -8.84 14.95 -17.71
C LEU A 266 -8.28 14.01 -18.78
N PHE A 267 -8.74 12.75 -18.81
CA PHE A 267 -8.28 11.74 -19.77
C PHE A 267 -8.66 12.08 -21.21
N LEU A 268 -9.88 12.60 -21.43
CA LEU A 268 -10.33 13.07 -22.75
C LEU A 268 -9.49 14.27 -23.24
N VAL A 269 -9.23 15.26 -22.37
CA VAL A 269 -8.39 16.42 -22.71
C VAL A 269 -6.96 15.97 -23.02
N LEU A 270 -6.39 15.05 -22.24
CA LEU A 270 -5.05 14.52 -22.48
C LEU A 270 -4.99 13.75 -23.81
N ILE A 271 -5.92 12.84 -24.11
CA ILE A 271 -5.97 12.12 -25.40
C ILE A 271 -6.04 13.08 -26.59
N ILE A 272 -6.85 14.14 -26.52
CA ILE A 272 -6.97 15.11 -27.61
C ILE A 272 -5.65 15.89 -27.80
N VAL A 273 -4.98 16.26 -26.70
CA VAL A 273 -3.67 16.94 -26.76
C VAL A 273 -2.59 16.01 -27.29
N SER A 274 -2.50 14.77 -26.77
CA SER A 274 -1.63 13.70 -27.25
C SER A 274 -1.73 13.49 -28.75
N LEU A 275 -2.94 13.20 -29.26
CA LEU A 275 -3.17 12.94 -30.69
C LEU A 275 -2.76 14.11 -31.59
N VAL A 276 -2.90 15.35 -31.12
CA VAL A 276 -2.43 16.54 -31.86
C VAL A 276 -0.91 16.64 -31.85
N ILE A 277 -0.25 16.34 -30.72
CA ILE A 277 1.21 16.36 -30.61
C ILE A 277 1.84 15.22 -31.41
N ASP A 278 1.33 13.98 -31.28
CA ASP A 278 1.75 12.81 -32.07
C ASP A 278 1.62 13.05 -33.56
N GLY A 279 0.48 13.60 -34.01
CA GLY A 279 0.24 13.93 -35.42
C GLY A 279 1.24 14.95 -35.98
N ILE A 280 1.57 15.99 -35.20
CA ILE A 280 2.58 16.99 -35.55
C ILE A 280 3.99 16.36 -35.52
N ALA A 281 4.29 15.54 -34.51
CA ALA A 281 5.58 14.87 -34.37
C ALA A 281 5.85 13.90 -35.53
N TYR A 282 4.87 13.06 -35.90
CA TYR A 282 4.95 12.17 -37.05
C TYR A 282 5.15 12.93 -38.37
N TYR A 283 4.41 14.02 -38.59
CA TYR A 283 4.55 14.85 -39.79
C TYR A 283 5.95 15.50 -39.90
N ILE A 284 6.52 15.97 -38.79
CA ILE A 284 7.87 16.53 -38.77
C ILE A 284 8.92 15.41 -38.96
N LEU A 285 8.80 14.30 -38.22
CA LEU A 285 9.75 13.18 -38.26
C LEU A 285 9.83 12.54 -39.66
N SER A 286 8.70 12.32 -40.32
CA SER A 286 8.64 11.75 -41.69
C SER A 286 9.34 12.60 -42.76
N THR A 287 9.65 13.88 -42.47
CA THR A 287 10.44 14.75 -43.36
C THR A 287 11.96 14.54 -43.23
N PHE A 288 12.45 13.99 -42.11
CA PHE A 288 13.89 13.95 -41.77
C PHE A 288 14.43 12.57 -41.33
N VAL A 289 13.55 11.62 -41.02
CA VAL A 289 13.87 10.34 -40.36
C VAL A 289 13.26 9.18 -41.15
N SER A 290 13.94 8.04 -41.18
CA SER A 290 13.43 6.83 -41.85
C SER A 290 12.34 6.14 -41.02
N GLU A 291 11.28 5.69 -41.70
CA GLU A 291 10.13 4.92 -41.17
C GLU A 291 10.37 4.17 -39.83
N PRO A 292 11.26 3.14 -39.76
CA PRO A 292 11.42 2.34 -38.55
C PRO A 292 11.92 3.13 -37.33
N LEU A 293 12.68 4.22 -37.53
CA LEU A 293 13.13 5.09 -36.45
C LEU A 293 12.01 6.03 -35.95
N ILE A 294 11.05 6.40 -36.81
CA ILE A 294 9.88 7.22 -36.42
C ILE A 294 9.05 6.46 -35.38
N TRP A 295 8.76 5.19 -35.63
CA TRP A 295 8.00 4.33 -34.72
C TRP A 295 8.69 4.13 -33.37
N ILE A 296 10.02 4.02 -33.33
CA ILE A 296 10.78 3.93 -32.07
C ILE A 296 10.70 5.24 -31.28
N ILE A 297 10.79 6.40 -31.96
CA ILE A 297 10.71 7.72 -31.32
C ILE A 297 9.29 7.98 -30.78
N LEU A 298 8.25 7.67 -31.56
CA LEU A 298 6.85 7.78 -31.13
C LEU A 298 6.53 6.83 -29.98
N ALA A 299 7.00 5.57 -30.00
CA ALA A 299 6.78 4.65 -28.89
C ALA A 299 7.38 5.17 -27.57
N LEU A 300 8.54 5.83 -27.61
CA LEU A 300 9.13 6.48 -26.43
C LEU A 300 8.32 7.73 -26.01
N PHE A 301 7.77 8.49 -26.96
CA PHE A 301 6.95 9.65 -26.69
C PHE A 301 5.62 9.26 -26.02
N VAL A 302 4.86 8.33 -26.61
CA VAL A 302 3.63 7.78 -26.05
C VAL A 302 3.87 7.15 -24.67
N LEU A 303 5.01 6.49 -24.44
CA LEU A 303 5.37 5.97 -23.11
C LEU A 303 5.55 7.11 -22.07
N ALA A 304 6.15 8.23 -22.46
CA ALA A 304 6.27 9.41 -21.61
C ALA A 304 4.91 10.08 -21.36
N GLU A 305 4.02 10.14 -22.35
CA GLU A 305 2.66 10.67 -22.19
C GLU A 305 1.76 9.80 -21.30
N ILE A 306 1.87 8.46 -21.42
CA ILE A 306 1.20 7.51 -20.52
C ILE A 306 1.70 7.73 -19.08
N LEU A 307 3.01 7.88 -18.87
CA LEU A 307 3.60 8.13 -17.56
C LEU A 307 3.18 9.49 -16.97
N PHE A 308 3.12 10.53 -17.80
CA PHE A 308 2.64 11.87 -17.42
C PHE A 308 1.15 11.85 -17.04
N THR A 309 0.32 11.21 -17.87
CA THR A 309 -1.11 10.99 -17.61
C THR A 309 -1.31 10.25 -16.28
N PHE A 310 -0.60 9.15 -16.07
CA PHE A 310 -0.62 8.36 -14.84
C PHE A 310 -0.24 9.19 -13.60
N ALA A 311 0.78 10.05 -13.70
CA ALA A 311 1.17 10.96 -12.62
C ALA A 311 0.07 12.00 -12.30
N LEU A 312 -0.56 12.58 -13.32
CA LEU A 312 -1.69 13.51 -13.12
C LEU A 312 -2.91 12.82 -12.49
N LEU A 313 -3.23 11.59 -12.92
CA LEU A 313 -4.30 10.77 -12.32
C LEU A 313 -4.02 10.49 -10.84
N MET A 314 -2.77 10.16 -10.46
CA MET A 314 -2.40 10.01 -9.05
C MET A 314 -2.61 11.32 -8.26
N MET A 315 -2.15 12.46 -8.78
CA MET A 315 -2.30 13.75 -8.10
C MET A 315 -3.78 14.12 -7.91
N LEU A 316 -4.61 13.93 -8.93
CA LEU A 316 -6.06 14.14 -8.87
C LEU A 316 -6.76 13.23 -7.85
N SER A 317 -6.20 12.04 -7.55
CA SER A 317 -6.74 11.15 -6.51
C SER A 317 -6.49 11.64 -5.06
N VAL A 318 -5.52 12.52 -4.82
CA VAL A 318 -5.09 12.92 -3.47
C VAL A 318 -6.20 13.57 -2.65
N PRO A 319 -6.96 14.59 -3.11
CA PRO A 319 -7.98 15.24 -2.30
C PRO A 319 -9.06 14.27 -1.81
N PHE A 320 -9.46 13.33 -2.66
CA PHE A 320 -10.49 12.33 -2.37
C PHE A 320 -10.02 11.33 -1.31
N ALA A 321 -8.80 10.81 -1.45
CA ALA A 321 -8.20 9.90 -0.47
C ALA A 321 -8.01 10.58 0.90
N VAL A 322 -7.54 11.83 0.89
CA VAL A 322 -7.28 12.64 2.09
C VAL A 322 -8.57 12.98 2.83
N PHE A 323 -9.62 13.39 2.11
CA PHE A 323 -10.93 13.67 2.68
C PHE A 323 -11.54 12.45 3.38
N LEU A 324 -11.60 11.30 2.71
CA LEU A 324 -12.14 10.07 3.29
C LEU A 324 -11.32 9.59 4.51
N LYS A 325 -9.99 9.82 4.52
CA LYS A 325 -9.15 9.49 5.68
C LYS A 325 -9.33 10.49 6.84
N TYR A 326 -9.46 11.80 6.59
CA TYR A 326 -9.79 12.77 7.64
C TYR A 326 -11.18 12.54 8.24
N HIS A 327 -12.17 12.12 7.44
CA HIS A 327 -13.48 11.73 7.94
C HIS A 327 -13.39 10.53 8.90
N LEU A 328 -12.68 9.47 8.51
CA LEU A 328 -12.39 8.32 9.38
C LEU A 328 -11.69 8.74 10.69
N LEU A 329 -10.64 9.55 10.59
CA LEU A 329 -9.86 9.99 11.76
C LEU A 329 -10.69 10.89 12.70
N THR A 330 -11.54 11.77 12.16
CA THR A 330 -12.38 12.69 12.96
C THR A 330 -13.60 11.99 13.57
N PHE A 331 -14.19 11.01 12.89
CA PHE A 331 -15.19 10.11 13.49
C PHE A 331 -14.57 9.34 14.66
N LEU A 332 -13.40 8.72 14.45
CA LEU A 332 -12.72 7.92 15.45
C LEU A 332 -12.29 8.73 16.68
N GLU A 333 -11.86 9.99 16.48
CA GLU A 333 -11.57 10.97 17.54
C GLU A 333 -12.74 11.15 18.52
N LYS A 334 -13.98 11.14 18.01
CA LYS A 334 -15.21 11.33 18.80
C LYS A 334 -15.84 10.03 19.31
N TRP A 335 -15.69 8.94 18.57
CA TRP A 335 -16.29 7.64 18.89
C TRP A 335 -15.43 6.78 19.84
N PHE A 336 -14.14 7.07 19.97
CA PHE A 336 -13.22 6.29 20.81
C PHE A 336 -12.69 7.10 21.99
N ASP A 337 -13.35 6.97 23.14
CA ASP A 337 -12.99 7.67 24.39
C ASP A 337 -11.50 7.52 24.74
N GLY A 338 -10.88 8.64 25.09
CA GLY A 338 -9.45 8.70 25.46
C GLY A 338 -8.47 8.43 24.32
N LEU A 339 -8.89 8.48 23.05
CA LEU A 339 -7.97 8.48 21.90
C LEU A 339 -7.62 9.93 21.50
N ASN A 340 -6.65 10.53 22.19
CA ASN A 340 -6.18 11.87 21.80
C ASN A 340 -5.31 11.81 20.53
N ILE A 341 -5.91 12.11 19.38
CA ILE A 341 -5.18 12.28 18.11
C ILE A 341 -4.68 13.74 18.04
N PRO A 342 -3.35 13.98 17.97
CA PRO A 342 -2.77 15.32 17.98
C PRO A 342 -2.79 15.95 16.58
N PHE A 343 -3.99 16.30 16.10
CA PHE A 343 -4.15 16.98 14.81
C PHE A 343 -3.51 18.37 14.81
N PHE A 344 -2.87 18.71 13.70
CA PHE A 344 -2.28 20.03 13.41
C PHE A 344 -3.24 21.24 13.49
N ASP A 345 -4.55 21.01 13.60
CA ASP A 345 -5.56 22.06 13.73
C ASP A 345 -6.02 22.32 15.17
N LYS A 346 -5.60 21.50 16.15
CA LYS A 346 -5.84 21.73 17.56
C LYS A 346 -4.74 22.59 18.20
N PRO A 347 -5.07 23.54 19.10
CA PRO A 347 -4.09 24.13 19.99
C PRO A 347 -3.57 23.06 20.96
N ALA A 348 -2.27 23.13 21.30
CA ALA A 348 -1.62 22.21 22.23
C ALA A 348 -2.01 22.52 23.70
N GLY A 349 -3.27 22.27 24.06
CA GLY A 349 -3.78 22.54 25.41
C GLY A 349 -5.21 22.09 25.71
N GLU A 350 -6.03 21.73 24.73
CA GLU A 350 -7.38 21.22 25.01
C GLU A 350 -7.35 19.76 25.48
N PRO A 351 -7.71 19.44 26.74
CA PRO A 351 -8.02 18.07 27.11
C PRO A 351 -9.27 17.62 26.34
N GLY A 352 -9.29 16.35 25.92
CA GLY A 352 -10.43 15.80 25.19
C GLY A 352 -11.74 15.90 25.98
N THR A 353 -12.85 16.16 25.29
CA THR A 353 -14.18 16.40 25.88
C THR A 353 -14.80 15.15 26.52
N GLY A 354 -14.22 14.69 27.62
CA GLY A 354 -14.89 13.78 28.55
C GLY A 354 -15.86 14.58 29.42
N GLN A 355 -17.16 14.42 29.22
CA GLN A 355 -18.15 14.92 30.16
C GLN A 355 -18.00 14.14 31.48
N GLY A 356 -17.46 14.81 32.50
CA GLY A 356 -17.05 14.17 33.75
C GLY A 356 -16.95 15.10 34.95
N GLU A 357 -17.57 16.27 34.90
CA GLU A 357 -17.61 17.22 36.03
C GLU A 357 -18.64 16.78 37.09
N ILE A 358 -18.23 15.84 37.95
CA ILE A 358 -18.77 15.74 39.31
C ILE A 358 -17.76 16.43 40.23
N GLY A 359 -18.00 17.72 40.49
CA GLY A 359 -17.07 18.59 41.20
C GLY A 359 -17.78 19.67 42.01
N THR A 360 -18.47 19.28 43.08
CA THR A 360 -19.12 20.21 44.02
C THR A 360 -18.09 20.97 44.85
N GLY A 361 -17.59 22.09 44.31
CA GLY A 361 -16.79 23.09 45.04
C GLY A 361 -17.67 24.19 45.62
N LEU A 362 -17.53 24.48 46.92
CA LEU A 362 -18.32 25.50 47.61
C LEU A 362 -17.81 26.92 47.34
N SER A 363 -18.72 27.89 47.39
CA SER A 363 -18.43 29.31 47.15
C SER A 363 -17.50 29.91 48.20
N SER A 364 -16.63 30.81 47.74
CA SER A 364 -15.81 31.70 48.55
C SER A 364 -16.62 32.50 49.58
N SER A 365 -15.97 32.86 50.68
CA SER A 365 -16.36 33.97 51.56
C SER A 365 -15.13 34.84 51.88
N GLU A 366 -15.32 36.15 51.80
CA GLU A 366 -14.25 37.16 51.92
C GLU A 366 -13.92 37.48 53.40
N GLN A 367 -12.65 37.74 53.69
CA GLN A 367 -12.23 38.56 54.85
C GLN A 367 -11.07 39.49 54.47
N ASN A 368 -11.02 40.66 55.11
CA ASN A 368 -10.13 41.78 54.77
C ASN A 368 -8.93 41.87 55.74
N LEU A 369 -7.78 42.33 55.23
CA LEU A 369 -6.75 43.28 55.75
C LEU A 369 -6.48 43.45 57.29
N PRO A 370 -5.27 43.90 57.72
CA PRO A 370 -4.31 44.76 56.98
C PRO A 370 -2.81 44.38 57.08
N GLU A 371 -1.96 45.29 56.59
CA GLU A 371 -0.49 45.22 56.42
C GLU A 371 0.35 45.35 57.71
N GLN A 372 1.64 44.93 57.69
CA GLN A 372 2.78 45.83 57.98
C GLN A 372 4.21 45.25 57.73
N ASN A 373 5.10 46.14 57.28
CA ASN A 373 6.57 46.28 57.52
C ASN A 373 7.61 45.16 57.22
N SER A 374 8.27 45.30 56.05
CA SER A 374 9.68 45.73 55.85
C SER A 374 10.88 45.18 56.67
N SER A 375 11.78 44.45 56.00
CA SER A 375 13.27 44.58 55.99
C SER A 375 13.83 43.63 54.90
N GLU A 376 14.70 43.98 53.95
CA GLU A 376 16.07 44.56 53.90
C GLU A 376 17.25 43.56 54.02
N GLN A 377 18.25 43.72 53.12
CA GLN A 377 19.65 43.26 53.17
C GLN A 377 19.97 41.74 53.01
N ASN A 378 21.14 41.28 52.52
CA ASN A 378 22.17 41.84 51.60
C ASN A 378 23.18 40.71 51.19
N SER A 379 24.05 40.95 50.19
CA SER A 379 25.32 40.24 49.85
C SER A 379 25.26 38.74 49.46
N SER A 380 26.02 38.14 48.50
CA SER A 380 27.18 38.44 47.62
C SER A 380 28.48 37.67 47.97
N GLU A 381 29.11 37.04 46.96
CA GLU A 381 30.41 36.32 47.00
C GLU A 381 30.43 35.00 47.83
N GLN A 382 31.34 34.02 47.70
CA GLN A 382 32.58 33.76 46.92
C GLN A 382 32.50 32.27 46.43
N ASN A 383 32.92 31.85 45.22
CA ASN A 383 34.29 31.65 44.67
C ASN A 383 35.03 30.36 45.10
N SER A 384 35.96 29.91 44.24
CA SER A 384 37.03 28.91 44.44
C SER A 384 36.72 27.41 44.29
N SER A 385 37.68 26.70 43.70
CA SER A 385 37.64 25.27 43.34
C SER A 385 38.96 24.57 43.67
N GLU A 386 38.89 23.43 44.37
CA GLU A 386 39.96 22.42 44.52
C GLU A 386 39.26 21.03 44.49
N GLN A 387 39.70 19.90 43.91
CA GLN A 387 40.92 19.37 43.26
C GLN A 387 41.52 18.16 44.02
N ASN A 388 41.89 17.11 43.28
CA ASN A 388 42.43 15.79 43.69
C ASN A 388 41.42 14.79 44.32
N SER A 389 41.34 13.50 43.92
CA SER A 389 42.33 12.38 43.78
C SER A 389 42.60 11.70 45.15
N SER A 390 42.64 10.36 45.33
CA SER A 390 42.64 9.17 44.45
C SER A 390 41.91 7.97 45.17
N GLU A 391 41.86 6.67 44.79
CA GLU A 391 42.29 5.83 43.63
C GLU A 391 41.64 4.40 43.66
N GLN A 392 41.84 3.61 42.58
CA GLN A 392 41.75 2.12 42.51
C GLN A 392 40.36 1.43 42.78
N ASN A 393 40.04 0.21 42.32
CA ASN A 393 40.83 -0.83 41.63
C ASN A 393 40.04 -1.58 40.51
N SER A 394 40.81 -2.18 39.61
CA SER A 394 40.57 -2.94 38.37
C SER A 394 39.49 -4.03 38.31
N SER A 395 39.02 -4.29 37.08
CA SER A 395 38.84 -5.65 36.51
C SER A 395 38.97 -5.58 34.98
N GLU A 396 39.61 -6.58 34.36
CA GLU A 396 40.04 -6.49 32.95
C GLU A 396 39.11 -7.21 31.96
N ARG A 397 39.00 -6.70 30.73
CA ARG A 397 39.38 -7.44 29.50
C ARG A 397 39.38 -6.57 28.25
N TYR A 398 40.41 -6.74 27.43
CA TYR A 398 40.57 -6.16 26.09
C TYR A 398 41.00 -7.28 25.12
N SER A 399 40.59 -7.18 23.86
CA SER A 399 41.49 -7.33 22.70
C SER A 399 40.75 -6.97 21.39
N PRO A 400 41.41 -6.30 20.42
CA PRO A 400 40.77 -5.83 19.19
C PRO A 400 41.26 -6.56 17.92
N GLU A 401 40.82 -6.04 16.76
CA GLU A 401 41.46 -5.98 15.42
C GLU A 401 42.26 -7.15 14.81
N ASN A 402 42.11 -7.29 13.48
CA ASN A 402 42.91 -8.16 12.61
C ASN A 402 43.18 -7.43 11.29
N GLU A 403 44.44 -7.11 11.01
CA GLU A 403 44.92 -6.71 9.67
C GLU A 403 45.63 -7.88 8.97
N MET A 404 45.90 -7.73 7.66
CA MET A 404 46.65 -8.73 6.87
C MET A 404 48.17 -8.60 7.10
N PRO A 405 48.94 -9.64 6.73
CA PRO A 405 50.09 -9.39 5.87
C PRO A 405 50.27 -10.41 4.73
N GLU A 406 51.32 -10.20 3.92
CA GLU A 406 51.58 -10.87 2.63
C GLU A 406 52.39 -12.21 2.70
N SER A 407 52.64 -12.75 1.50
CA SER A 407 53.48 -13.92 1.11
C SER A 407 55.01 -13.74 1.40
N PRO A 408 55.99 -14.63 1.01
CA PRO A 408 55.94 -15.75 0.03
C PRO A 408 56.82 -17.04 0.21
N ARG A 409 56.36 -18.17 -0.39
CA ARG A 409 57.15 -19.26 -1.06
C ARG A 409 58.21 -20.06 -0.22
N PRO A 410 58.91 -21.09 -0.76
CA PRO A 410 58.62 -22.09 -1.81
C PRO A 410 58.82 -23.58 -1.35
N GLY A 411 58.59 -24.58 -2.22
CA GLY A 411 59.49 -25.77 -2.28
C GLY A 411 58.89 -27.19 -2.39
N SER A 412 59.34 -27.93 -3.43
CA SER A 412 59.60 -29.39 -3.54
C SER A 412 58.56 -30.47 -3.13
N ASP A 413 58.34 -31.38 -4.10
CA ASP A 413 58.26 -32.86 -4.02
C ASP A 413 57.21 -33.52 -3.08
N ASN A 414 56.42 -34.49 -3.56
CA ASN A 414 56.97 -35.80 -3.93
C ASN A 414 56.15 -36.61 -4.96
N SER A 415 56.74 -37.69 -5.44
CA SER A 415 56.23 -38.63 -6.45
C SER A 415 54.98 -39.43 -6.03
N ASN A 416 54.15 -39.80 -7.00
CA ASN A 416 53.89 -41.22 -7.25
C ASN A 416 53.51 -41.47 -8.73
N GLY A 417 53.76 -42.66 -9.24
CA GLY A 417 53.38 -43.02 -10.62
C GLY A 417 53.62 -44.49 -10.95
N SER A 418 52.76 -45.06 -11.80
CA SER A 418 52.91 -46.39 -12.39
C SER A 418 52.03 -46.54 -13.63
N ASP A 419 52.55 -47.31 -14.58
CA ASP A 419 51.97 -47.84 -15.83
C ASP A 419 50.51 -48.32 -15.78
N GLY A 420 49.81 -48.53 -16.91
CA GLY A 420 50.21 -48.37 -18.32
C GLY A 420 49.47 -49.39 -19.22
N SER A 421 49.66 -49.28 -20.55
CA SER A 421 49.08 -50.15 -21.62
C SER A 421 47.53 -50.17 -21.69
N GLU A 422 46.84 -50.69 -22.73
CA GLU A 422 47.11 -50.72 -24.17
C GLU A 422 45.77 -50.81 -24.95
N THR A 423 45.85 -50.72 -26.28
CA THR A 423 44.84 -51.05 -27.32
C THR A 423 43.50 -51.69 -26.92
N SER A 424 42.39 -51.16 -27.46
CA SER A 424 41.77 -51.77 -28.66
C SER A 424 40.76 -50.83 -29.34
N ALA A 425 40.58 -51.01 -30.65
CA ALA A 425 39.41 -50.52 -31.37
C ALA A 425 38.34 -51.62 -31.43
N SER A 426 37.07 -51.21 -31.57
CA SER A 426 36.03 -51.99 -32.22
C SER A 426 35.04 -51.05 -32.90
N ARG A 427 34.61 -51.41 -34.11
CA ARG A 427 33.32 -50.98 -34.69
C ARG A 427 32.21 -51.85 -34.04
N ASP A 428 30.93 -51.50 -34.11
CA ASP A 428 30.08 -51.84 -35.26
C ASP A 428 28.63 -51.34 -35.06
N PHE A 429 27.96 -51.12 -36.21
CA PHE A 429 26.52 -50.92 -36.46
C PHE A 429 25.72 -49.97 -35.54
#